data_AF-A0A9N8EEA8-F1
#
_entry.id   AF-A0A9N8EEA8-F1
#
_cell.length_a   1.000
_cell.length_b   1.000
_cell.length_c   1.000
_cell.angle_alpha   90.00
_cell.angle_beta   90.00
_cell.angle_gamma   90.00
#
_symmetry.space_group_name_H-M   'P 1'
#
loop_
_entity.id
_entity.type
_entity.pdbx_description
1 polymer ?
#
loop_
_entity_poly.entity_id
_entity_poly.type
_entity_poly.pdbx_seq_one_letter_code
_entity_poly.pdbx_strand_id
1 'polypeptide(L)'
;MAFTPGAVWRTMAPPNLNFWLIAKVSMFSSLFTEITFYAMHRIMHMKKSKNPIVKYLCKCHKIHHMVDSRQLKSHDAVRVHFVETIFNVIGILGGPLLMGCHPMVTLSSFTFTVANAFISHTDYFDFHNSNHILHHKRSDCNYGLTGMMDYIFGTGRTESK
;
A
#
# COMPACT_ATOMS: atom_id res chain seq x y z
N MET A 1 3.43 33.42 -6.05
CA MET A 1 2.54 32.26 -6.27
C MET A 1 1.23 32.58 -5.59
N ALA A 2 0.26 33.12 -6.33
CA ALA A 2 -1.02 33.57 -5.76
C ALA A 2 -1.95 32.36 -5.59
N PHE A 3 -2.34 32.06 -4.35
CA PHE A 3 -3.42 31.11 -4.06
C PHE A 3 -4.72 31.69 -4.60
N THR A 4 -5.26 31.14 -5.69
CA THR A 4 -6.57 31.51 -6.21
C THR A 4 -7.66 31.03 -5.23
N PRO A 5 -8.53 31.91 -4.71
CA PRO A 5 -9.56 31.58 -3.72
C PRO A 5 -10.59 30.52 -4.16
N GLY A 6 -10.67 30.20 -5.46
CA GLY A 6 -11.63 29.23 -6.00
C GLY A 6 -11.34 27.75 -5.67
N ALA A 7 -10.12 27.40 -5.26
CA ALA A 7 -9.78 26.01 -4.93
C ALA A 7 -10.38 25.57 -3.58
N VAL A 8 -10.51 26.50 -2.63
CA VAL A 8 -11.03 26.25 -1.27
C VAL A 8 -12.53 25.96 -1.28
N TRP A 9 -13.30 26.50 -2.24
CA TRP A 9 -14.74 26.26 -2.32
C TRP A 9 -15.10 24.84 -2.80
N ARG A 10 -14.23 24.18 -3.57
CA ARG A 10 -14.47 22.78 -4.02
C ARG A 10 -14.34 21.76 -2.88
N THR A 11 -13.67 22.11 -1.78
CA THR A 11 -13.50 21.24 -0.61
C THR A 11 -14.59 21.37 0.45
N MET A 12 -15.56 22.29 0.29
CA MET A 12 -16.65 22.52 1.25
C MET A 12 -18.03 22.10 0.73
N ALA A 13 -18.18 21.84 -0.56
CA ALA A 13 -19.39 21.23 -1.11
C ALA A 13 -19.46 19.74 -0.70
N PRO A 14 -20.65 19.20 -0.37
CA PRO A 14 -20.77 17.78 -0.06
C PRO A 14 -20.24 16.94 -1.22
N PRO A 15 -19.55 15.82 -0.94
CA PRO A 15 -19.01 14.98 -1.99
C PRO A 15 -20.14 14.52 -2.90
N ASN A 16 -19.92 14.53 -4.22
CA ASN A 16 -20.87 13.95 -5.15
C ASN A 16 -20.85 12.42 -4.97
N LEU A 17 -21.88 11.90 -4.31
CA LEU A 17 -22.01 10.47 -4.00
C LEU A 17 -22.60 9.66 -5.16
N ASN A 18 -22.52 10.15 -6.40
CA ASN A 18 -22.91 9.38 -7.57
C ASN A 18 -22.13 8.05 -7.58
N PHE A 19 -22.87 6.94 -7.52
CA PHE A 19 -22.31 5.60 -7.47
C PHE A 19 -21.24 5.35 -8.54
N TRP A 20 -21.46 5.80 -9.78
CA TRP A 20 -20.52 5.61 -10.88
C TRP A 20 -19.23 6.42 -10.70
N LEU A 21 -19.33 7.62 -10.13
CA LEU A 21 -18.16 8.42 -9.79
C LEU A 21 -17.35 7.74 -8.68
N ILE A 22 -18.02 7.28 -7.63
CA ILE A 22 -17.39 6.53 -6.53
C ILE A 22 -16.71 5.27 -7.08
N ALA A 23 -17.41 4.47 -7.88
CA ALA A 23 -16.86 3.25 -8.46
C ALA A 23 -15.61 3.53 -9.31
N LYS A 24 -15.65 4.56 -10.18
CA LYS A 24 -14.49 4.99 -10.98
C LYS A 24 -13.32 5.40 -10.10
N VAL A 25 -13.56 6.23 -9.08
CA VAL A 25 -12.52 6.70 -8.14
C VAL A 25 -11.91 5.54 -7.36
N SER A 26 -12.74 4.66 -6.81
CA SER A 26 -12.29 3.50 -6.06
C SER A 26 -11.48 2.56 -6.93
N MET A 27 -11.94 2.22 -8.14
CA MET A 27 -11.19 1.35 -9.06
C MET A 27 -9.84 1.95 -9.43
N PHE A 28 -9.80 3.22 -9.85
CA PHE A 28 -8.55 3.88 -10.21
C PHE A 28 -7.59 3.96 -9.02
N SER A 29 -8.09 4.34 -7.84
CA SER A 29 -7.28 4.46 -6.64
C SER A 29 -6.74 3.10 -6.20
N SER A 30 -7.55 2.03 -6.21
CA SER A 30 -7.11 0.69 -5.88
C SER A 30 -6.04 0.18 -6.85
N LEU A 31 -6.19 0.41 -8.15
CA LEU A 31 -5.18 0.05 -9.15
C LEU A 31 -3.89 0.84 -8.96
N PHE A 32 -4.00 2.16 -8.73
CA PHE A 32 -2.84 3.01 -8.47
C PHE A 32 -2.07 2.55 -7.23
N THR A 33 -2.78 2.28 -6.13
CA THR A 33 -2.21 1.77 -4.88
C THR A 33 -1.56 0.42 -5.10
N GLU A 34 -2.24 -0.53 -5.73
CA GLU A 34 -1.72 -1.89 -6.01
C GLU A 34 -0.42 -1.84 -6.83
N ILE A 35 -0.39 -1.04 -7.91
CA ILE A 35 0.79 -0.89 -8.77
C ILE A 35 1.95 -0.25 -8.01
N THR A 36 1.68 0.87 -7.31
CA THR A 36 2.71 1.63 -6.61
C THR A 36 3.28 0.83 -5.44
N PHE A 37 2.41 0.17 -4.67
CA PHE A 37 2.80 -0.68 -3.55
C PHE A 37 3.65 -1.85 -4.04
N TYR A 38 3.19 -2.60 -5.05
CA TYR A 38 3.95 -3.68 -5.65
C TYR A 38 5.35 -3.24 -6.11
N ALA A 39 5.42 -2.13 -6.87
CA ALA A 39 6.66 -1.65 -7.44
C ALA A 39 7.65 -1.22 -6.34
N MET A 40 7.21 -0.41 -5.38
CA MET A 40 8.08 0.09 -4.31
C MET A 40 8.50 -1.03 -3.37
N HIS A 41 7.56 -1.90 -2.97
CA HIS A 41 7.83 -3.03 -2.11
C HIS A 41 8.85 -4.00 -2.74
N ARG A 42 8.70 -4.31 -4.04
CA ARG A 42 9.67 -5.13 -4.77
C ARG A 42 11.05 -4.46 -4.86
N ILE A 43 11.12 -3.15 -5.13
CA ILE A 43 12.39 -2.40 -5.15
C ILE A 43 13.08 -2.48 -3.79
N MET A 44 12.33 -2.37 -2.70
CA MET A 44 12.84 -2.49 -1.33
C MET A 44 13.40 -3.89 -1.01
N HIS A 45 13.16 -4.90 -1.85
CA HIS A 45 13.76 -6.24 -1.74
C HIS A 45 14.87 -6.53 -2.75
N MET A 46 15.26 -5.55 -3.59
CA MET A 46 16.33 -5.71 -4.59
C MET A 46 17.75 -5.65 -3.99
N LYS A 47 18.09 -6.59 -3.10
CA LYS A 47 19.38 -6.66 -2.38
C LYS A 47 20.62 -6.67 -3.29
N LYS A 48 20.48 -7.18 -4.52
CA LYS A 48 21.56 -7.25 -5.52
C LYS A 48 21.76 -5.95 -6.31
N SER A 49 20.91 -4.95 -6.14
CA SER A 49 21.05 -3.67 -6.85
C SER A 49 22.35 -2.96 -6.46
N LYS A 50 23.06 -2.41 -7.46
CA LYS A 50 24.25 -1.58 -7.24
C LYS A 50 23.90 -0.13 -6.90
N ASN A 51 22.66 0.30 -7.11
CA ASN A 51 22.23 1.68 -6.87
C ASN A 51 22.20 1.98 -5.35
N PRO A 52 22.86 3.06 -4.88
CA PRO A 52 22.94 3.38 -3.46
C PRO A 52 21.58 3.71 -2.83
N ILE A 53 20.67 4.33 -3.59
CA ILE A 53 19.31 4.65 -3.15
C ILE A 53 18.53 3.36 -2.89
N VAL A 54 18.56 2.41 -3.84
CA VAL A 54 17.88 1.12 -3.69
C VAL A 54 18.43 0.36 -2.47
N LYS A 55 19.74 0.35 -2.25
CA LYS A 55 20.34 -0.25 -1.06
C LYS A 55 19.87 0.41 0.24
N TYR A 56 19.72 1.73 0.25
CA TYR A 56 19.18 2.45 1.40
C TYR A 56 17.72 2.07 1.67
N LEU A 57 16.89 2.02 0.62
CA LEU A 57 15.50 1.57 0.70
C LEU A 57 15.39 0.14 1.25
N CYS A 58 16.26 -0.77 0.82
CA CYS A 58 16.32 -2.13 1.38
C CYS A 58 16.63 -2.14 2.90
N LYS A 59 17.48 -1.22 3.38
CA LYS A 59 17.77 -1.10 4.81
C LYS A 59 16.56 -0.57 5.58
N CYS A 60 15.88 0.42 5.04
CA CYS A 60 14.65 0.97 5.62
C CYS A 60 13.59 -0.12 5.78
N HIS A 61 13.33 -0.88 4.73
CA HIS A 61 12.29 -1.92 4.75
C HIS A 61 12.67 -3.15 5.58
N LYS A 62 13.96 -3.40 5.81
CA LYS A 62 14.39 -4.43 6.76
C LYS A 62 13.88 -4.15 8.19
N ILE A 63 13.61 -2.89 8.55
CA ILE A 63 13.05 -2.51 9.86
C ILE A 63 11.65 -3.13 10.04
N HIS A 64 10.85 -3.11 8.98
CA HIS A 64 9.52 -3.71 8.93
C HIS A 64 9.57 -5.23 9.15
N HIS A 65 10.53 -5.90 8.52
CA HIS A 65 10.75 -7.35 8.65
C HIS A 65 11.53 -7.78 9.90
N MET A 66 11.78 -6.91 10.88
CA MET A 66 12.49 -7.31 12.09
C MET A 66 11.68 -8.22 13.00
N VAL A 67 10.36 -8.18 12.88
CA VAL A 67 9.46 -9.02 13.67
C VAL A 67 9.39 -10.40 13.01
N ASP A 68 9.56 -11.44 13.82
CA ASP A 68 9.41 -12.81 13.33
C ASP A 68 7.99 -13.04 12.83
N SER A 69 7.86 -13.62 11.64
CA SER A 69 6.59 -13.98 11.02
C SER A 69 5.61 -14.74 11.92
N ARG A 70 6.09 -15.53 12.89
CA ARG A 70 5.26 -16.29 13.85
C ARG A 70 4.72 -15.43 14.98
N GLN A 71 5.24 -14.22 15.14
CA GLN A 71 4.89 -13.27 16.19
C GLN A 71 4.26 -11.98 15.63
N LEU A 72 4.03 -11.92 14.32
CA LEU A 72 3.45 -10.78 13.65
C LEU A 72 2.06 -10.47 14.24
N LYS A 73 1.82 -9.21 14.59
CA LYS A 73 0.54 -8.68 15.06
C LYS A 73 0.11 -7.52 14.19
N SER A 74 -1.16 -7.15 14.24
CA SER A 74 -1.70 -6.06 13.40
C SER A 74 -0.93 -4.74 13.54
N HIS A 75 -0.44 -4.41 14.74
CA HIS A 75 0.30 -3.17 14.97
C HIS A 75 1.73 -3.18 14.39
N ASP A 76 2.27 -4.34 14.03
CA ASP A 76 3.57 -4.40 13.33
C ASP A 76 3.49 -3.83 11.91
N ALA A 77 2.28 -3.70 11.36
CA ALA A 77 2.02 -3.02 10.09
C ALA A 77 2.51 -1.56 10.08
N VAL A 78 2.53 -0.89 11.23
CA VAL A 78 3.02 0.51 11.36
C VAL A 78 4.46 0.60 11.83
N ARG A 79 5.12 -0.53 12.10
CA ARG A 79 6.54 -0.58 12.47
C ARG A 79 7.42 -0.49 11.23
N VAL A 80 7.39 0.68 10.60
CA VAL A 80 8.11 0.96 9.35
C VAL A 80 9.08 2.13 9.54
N HIS A 81 10.08 2.23 8.67
CA HIS A 81 10.95 3.41 8.65
C HIS A 81 10.19 4.62 8.07
N PHE A 82 10.49 5.84 8.54
CA PHE A 82 9.79 7.06 8.07
C PHE A 82 9.81 7.24 6.55
N VAL A 83 10.92 6.91 5.89
CA VAL A 83 11.04 6.94 4.42
C VAL A 83 10.06 5.97 3.75
N GLU A 84 9.87 4.78 4.32
CA GLU A 84 8.88 3.82 3.83
C GLU A 84 7.46 4.33 4.07
N THR A 85 7.20 4.99 5.19
CA THR A 85 5.93 5.68 5.45
C THR A 85 5.61 6.69 4.34
N ILE A 86 6.59 7.47 3.87
CA ILE A 86 6.38 8.41 2.76
C ILE A 86 5.93 7.69 1.49
N PHE A 87 6.58 6.58 1.11
CA PHE A 87 6.18 5.80 -0.06
C PHE A 87 4.79 5.17 0.09
N ASN A 88 4.48 4.65 1.28
CA ASN A 88 3.16 4.10 1.58
C ASN A 88 2.08 5.19 1.46
N VAL A 89 2.31 6.38 2.02
CA VAL A 89 1.40 7.52 1.92
C VAL A 89 1.21 7.99 0.47
N ILE A 90 2.29 8.04 -0.33
CA ILE A 90 2.20 8.36 -1.76
C ILE A 90 1.36 7.31 -2.51
N GLY A 91 1.59 6.02 -2.25
CA GLY A 91 0.81 4.95 -2.87
C GLY A 91 -0.68 5.04 -2.52
N ILE A 92 -1.00 5.30 -1.26
CA ILE A 92 -2.38 5.35 -0.76
C ILE A 92 -3.12 6.61 -1.24
N LEU A 93 -2.48 7.78 -1.12
CA LEU A 93 -3.12 9.08 -1.41
C LEU A 93 -2.98 9.49 -2.87
N GLY A 94 -2.01 8.93 -3.62
CA GLY A 94 -1.72 9.35 -4.98
C GLY A 94 -2.91 9.17 -5.92
N GLY A 95 -3.63 8.04 -5.83
CA GLY A 95 -4.82 7.79 -6.65
C GLY A 95 -5.91 8.87 -6.46
N PRO A 96 -6.45 9.05 -5.24
CA PRO A 96 -7.45 10.07 -4.96
C PRO A 96 -6.98 11.50 -5.27
N LEU A 97 -5.71 11.84 -4.98
CA LEU A 97 -5.17 13.17 -5.25
C LEU A 97 -5.04 13.46 -6.75
N LEU A 98 -4.58 12.49 -7.55
CA LEU A 98 -4.50 12.62 -9.01
C LEU A 98 -5.87 12.78 -9.66
N MET A 99 -6.90 12.19 -9.07
CA MET A 99 -8.30 12.36 -9.50
C MET A 99 -8.96 13.64 -8.97
N GLY A 100 -8.27 14.42 -8.14
CA GLY A 100 -8.82 15.63 -7.51
C GLY A 100 -10.01 15.34 -6.60
N CYS A 101 -9.98 14.20 -5.90
CA CYS A 101 -11.09 13.75 -5.06
C CYS A 101 -11.31 14.64 -3.83
N HIS A 102 -12.56 14.68 -3.38
CA HIS A 102 -12.92 15.33 -2.12
C HIS A 102 -12.15 14.71 -0.94
N PRO A 103 -11.72 15.49 0.08
CA PRO A 103 -10.96 14.97 1.22
C PRO A 103 -11.59 13.77 1.93
N MET A 104 -12.93 13.74 2.05
CA MET A 104 -13.65 12.60 2.64
C MET A 104 -13.49 11.29 1.85
N VAL A 105 -13.49 11.36 0.51
CA VAL A 105 -13.26 10.17 -0.33
C VAL A 105 -11.82 9.70 -0.18
N THR A 106 -10.88 10.66 -0.20
CA THR A 106 -9.46 10.37 0.04
C THR A 106 -9.22 9.71 1.40
N LEU A 107 -9.86 10.21 2.46
CA LEU A 107 -9.79 9.64 3.81
C LEU A 107 -10.38 8.23 3.85
N SER A 108 -11.47 7.96 3.12
CA SER A 108 -12.06 6.62 3.05
C SER A 108 -11.10 5.61 2.40
N SER A 109 -10.44 5.98 1.30
CA SER A 109 -9.42 5.15 0.66
C SER A 109 -8.24 4.91 1.60
N PHE A 110 -7.79 5.96 2.30
CA PHE A 110 -6.73 5.86 3.29
C PHE A 110 -7.07 4.86 4.40
N THR A 111 -8.24 5.02 5.03
CA THR A 111 -8.70 4.14 6.10
C THR A 111 -8.81 2.69 5.63
N PHE A 112 -9.34 2.46 4.42
CA PHE A 112 -9.45 1.11 3.87
C PHE A 112 -8.08 0.46 3.64
N THR A 113 -7.12 1.17 3.04
CA THR A 113 -5.79 0.61 2.80
C THR A 113 -5.03 0.37 4.11
N VAL A 114 -5.14 1.28 5.08
CA VAL A 114 -4.54 1.08 6.40
C VAL A 114 -5.17 -0.14 7.09
N ALA A 115 -6.50 -0.25 7.12
CA ALA A 115 -7.17 -1.42 7.68
C ALA A 115 -6.71 -2.73 7.01
N ASN A 116 -6.58 -2.73 5.68
CA ASN A 116 -6.05 -3.88 4.95
C ASN A 116 -4.62 -4.25 5.37
N ALA A 117 -3.74 -3.25 5.57
CA ALA A 117 -2.39 -3.50 6.07
C ALA A 117 -2.40 -4.13 7.48
N PHE A 118 -3.25 -3.66 8.39
CA PHE A 118 -3.37 -4.26 9.72
C PHE A 118 -3.88 -5.70 9.65
N ILE A 119 -4.84 -5.98 8.78
CA ILE A 119 -5.42 -7.32 8.58
C ILE A 119 -4.39 -8.26 7.96
N SER A 120 -3.63 -7.82 6.96
CA SER A 120 -2.66 -8.66 6.25
C SER A 120 -1.46 -9.10 7.11
N HIS A 121 -1.26 -8.45 8.26
CA HIS A 121 -0.25 -8.82 9.26
C HIS A 121 -0.77 -9.79 10.32
N THR A 122 -1.98 -10.30 10.13
CA THR A 122 -2.60 -11.29 11.01
C THR A 122 -3.16 -12.44 10.21
N ASP A 123 -3.39 -13.55 10.89
CA ASP A 123 -4.05 -14.75 10.39
C ASP A 123 -5.58 -14.72 10.61
N TYR A 124 -6.15 -13.62 11.12
CA TYR A 124 -7.58 -13.53 11.48
C TYR A 124 -8.54 -13.72 10.31
N PHE A 125 -8.19 -13.26 9.11
CA PHE A 125 -9.05 -13.31 7.91
C PHE A 125 -8.36 -14.03 6.77
N ASP A 126 -7.98 -15.29 7.00
CA ASP A 126 -7.11 -16.10 6.15
C ASP A 126 -7.72 -16.55 4.80
N PHE A 127 -8.45 -15.67 4.11
CA PHE A 127 -9.04 -15.95 2.78
C PHE A 127 -7.98 -16.16 1.68
N HIS A 128 -6.72 -15.76 1.92
CA HIS A 128 -5.61 -15.85 0.96
C HIS A 128 -4.33 -16.48 1.56
N ASN A 129 -4.45 -17.43 2.51
CA ASN A 129 -3.31 -18.14 3.13
C ASN A 129 -2.15 -17.20 3.52
N SER A 130 -2.47 -16.12 4.23
CA SER A 130 -1.57 -15.10 4.77
C SER A 130 -0.36 -14.79 3.88
N ASN A 131 -0.59 -14.54 2.58
CA ASN A 131 0.47 -14.25 1.60
C ASN A 131 1.52 -13.25 2.10
N HIS A 132 1.10 -12.24 2.86
CA HIS A 132 2.01 -11.27 3.46
C HIS A 132 2.78 -11.80 4.69
N ILE A 133 2.19 -12.66 5.53
CA ILE A 133 2.94 -13.37 6.58
C ILE A 133 3.97 -14.32 5.95
N LEU A 134 3.61 -15.02 4.86
CA LEU A 134 4.57 -15.79 4.07
C LEU A 134 5.68 -14.91 3.51
N HIS A 135 5.36 -13.69 3.06
CA HIS A 135 6.36 -12.72 2.65
C HIS A 135 7.32 -12.33 3.79
N HIS A 136 6.82 -12.14 5.01
CA HIS A 136 7.65 -11.94 6.21
C HIS A 136 8.56 -13.14 6.50
N LYS A 137 8.15 -14.38 6.18
CA LYS A 137 9.01 -15.58 6.22
C LYS A 137 10.03 -15.58 5.07
N ARG A 138 9.62 -15.10 3.88
CA ARG A 138 10.32 -15.22 2.61
C ARG A 138 10.20 -13.94 1.78
N SER A 139 11.25 -13.12 1.82
CA SER A 139 11.30 -11.83 1.13
C SER A 139 11.34 -11.89 -0.41
N ASP A 140 11.23 -13.07 -1.01
CA ASP A 140 11.33 -13.31 -2.46
C ASP A 140 9.97 -13.48 -3.18
N CYS A 141 8.85 -13.16 -2.51
CA CYS A 141 7.49 -13.36 -3.04
C CYS A 141 6.46 -12.33 -2.53
N ASN A 142 5.24 -12.33 -3.07
CA ASN A 142 4.05 -11.65 -2.50
C ASN A 142 4.26 -10.17 -2.13
N TYR A 143 4.60 -9.34 -3.12
CA TYR A 143 4.88 -7.91 -2.93
C TYR A 143 3.65 -7.00 -3.02
N GLY A 144 2.57 -7.46 -3.65
CA GLY A 144 1.34 -6.70 -3.89
C GLY A 144 0.46 -6.61 -2.65
N LEU A 145 -0.53 -5.70 -2.71
CA LEU A 145 -1.49 -5.50 -1.63
C LEU A 145 -2.63 -6.53 -1.71
N THR A 146 -3.09 -6.79 -2.92
CA THR A 146 -4.17 -7.73 -3.26
C THR A 146 -3.68 -9.02 -3.91
N GLY A 147 -2.41 -9.03 -4.36
CA GLY A 147 -1.82 -10.13 -5.12
C GLY A 147 -2.08 -10.07 -6.62
N MET A 148 -2.84 -9.08 -7.12
CA MET A 148 -3.06 -8.90 -8.56
C MET A 148 -1.73 -8.73 -9.31
N MET A 149 -0.84 -7.88 -8.81
CA MET A 149 0.46 -7.67 -9.46
C MET A 149 1.39 -8.86 -9.26
N ASP A 150 1.27 -9.58 -8.14
CA ASP A 150 2.02 -10.81 -7.93
C ASP A 150 1.64 -11.91 -8.91
N TYR A 151 0.37 -12.01 -9.28
CA TYR A 151 -0.11 -12.90 -10.32
C TYR A 151 0.45 -12.49 -11.69
N ILE A 152 0.33 -11.20 -12.06
CA ILE A 152 0.81 -10.67 -13.35
C ILE A 152 2.31 -10.89 -13.54
N PHE A 153 3.11 -10.66 -12.49
CA PHE A 153 4.58 -10.76 -12.56
C PHE A 153 5.14 -12.09 -12.05
N GLY A 154 4.30 -13.06 -11.72
CA GLY A 154 4.71 -14.40 -11.29
C GLY A 154 5.44 -14.45 -9.94
N THR A 155 5.25 -13.45 -9.08
CA THR A 155 5.84 -13.37 -7.73
C THR A 155 4.93 -13.92 -6.63
N GLY A 156 3.72 -14.36 -6.98
CA GLY A 156 2.76 -14.98 -6.05
C GLY A 156 3.21 -16.35 -5.55
N ARG A 157 3.18 -16.58 -4.24
CA ARG A 157 3.47 -17.87 -3.58
C ARG A 157 2.46 -18.13 -2.48
N THR A 158 2.15 -19.39 -2.27
CA THR A 158 1.34 -19.87 -1.14
C THR A 158 2.18 -20.80 -0.29
N GLU A 159 1.84 -20.98 0.98
CA GLU A 159 2.47 -22.04 1.79
C GLU A 159 2.15 -23.40 1.13
N SER A 160 3.18 -24.15 0.76
CA SER A 160 3.00 -25.56 0.35
C SER A 160 2.71 -26.35 1.62
N LYS A 161 1.60 -27.11 1.60
CA LYS A 161 1.34 -28.14 2.62
C LYS A 161 2.48 -29.17 2.67
#